data_AF-A0A5N5ZD07-F1
#
_entry.id   AF-A0A5N5ZD07-F1
#
_cell.length_a   1.000
_cell.length_b   1.000
_cell.length_c   1.000
_cell.angle_alpha   90.00
_cell.angle_beta   90.00
_cell.angle_gamma   90.00
#
_symmetry.space_group_name_H-M   'P 1'
#
loop_
_entity.id
_entity.type
_entity.pdbx_description
1 polymer ?
#
loop_
_entity_poly.entity_id
_entity_poly.type
_entity_poly.pdbx_seq_one_letter_code
_entity_poly.pdbx_strand_id
1 'polypeptide(L)'
;MKTIKKQILVRMACVAFAFLSSITYAQDSNTETTTVRDGFIFEFVAGGGIISVEDNAGIQTFDKAQGTFVFPDLKFGYMLNDRLAITASLPGNIYEFQDNDRHFGGFIPSLQYWVKDRWWIHGGIGLAIDSPALYDIKNNVNDDWNFGCAVMASTGYEVYKKKNFVLNVQSKLVLGRASLDGDAHRDAVLFNIGIGFNWL
;
A
#
# COMPACT_ATOMS: atom_id res chain seq x y z
N MET A 1 -12.65 -7.27 -24.96
CA MET A 1 -11.21 -7.41 -24.62
C MET A 1 -10.45 -6.14 -24.96
N LYS A 2 -10.30 -5.20 -24.02
CA LYS A 2 -9.27 -4.15 -24.11
C LYS A 2 -8.01 -4.74 -23.46
N THR A 3 -6.98 -4.93 -24.26
CA THR A 3 -5.78 -5.71 -23.93
C THR A 3 -5.08 -5.18 -22.69
N ILE A 4 -4.84 -6.06 -21.72
CA ILE A 4 -4.04 -5.88 -20.48
C ILE A 4 -2.77 -5.04 -20.71
N LYS A 5 -2.13 -5.17 -21.89
CA LYS A 5 -0.98 -4.36 -22.32
C LYS A 5 -1.23 -2.84 -22.28
N LYS A 6 -2.43 -2.39 -22.65
CA LYS A 6 -2.80 -0.96 -22.65
C LYS A 6 -3.04 -0.44 -21.23
N GLN A 7 -3.52 -1.29 -20.33
CA GLN A 7 -3.70 -0.97 -18.91
C GLN A 7 -2.36 -0.90 -18.17
N ILE A 8 -1.43 -1.84 -18.43
CA ILE A 8 -0.06 -1.80 -17.90
C ILE A 8 0.66 -0.53 -18.38
N LEU A 9 0.50 -0.15 -19.66
CA LEU A 9 1.10 1.06 -20.22
C LEU A 9 0.58 2.34 -19.52
N VAL A 10 -0.72 2.45 -19.28
CA VAL A 10 -1.31 3.60 -18.57
C VAL A 10 -0.82 3.65 -17.12
N ARG A 11 -0.76 2.50 -16.42
CA ARG A 11 -0.22 2.41 -15.06
C ARG A 11 1.25 2.83 -15.01
N MET A 12 2.06 2.33 -15.94
CA MET A 12 3.47 2.74 -16.08
C MET A 12 3.61 4.23 -16.39
N ALA A 13 2.72 4.79 -17.23
CA ALA A 13 2.73 6.22 -17.52
C ALA A 13 2.37 7.05 -16.28
N CYS A 14 1.36 6.67 -15.50
CA CYS A 14 1.02 7.35 -14.24
C CYS A 14 2.17 7.28 -13.23
N VAL A 15 2.82 6.13 -13.09
CA VAL A 15 4.02 5.98 -12.24
C VAL A 15 5.15 6.87 -12.75
N ALA A 16 5.41 6.88 -14.06
CA ALA A 16 6.45 7.73 -14.65
C ALA A 16 6.15 9.22 -14.49
N PHE A 17 4.89 9.66 -14.65
CA PHE A 17 4.48 11.05 -14.43
C PHE A 17 4.62 11.45 -12.96
N ALA A 18 4.21 10.59 -12.03
CA ALA A 18 4.41 10.81 -10.61
C ALA A 18 5.91 10.88 -10.27
N PHE A 19 6.74 10.04 -10.88
CA PHE A 19 8.20 10.06 -10.73
C PHE A 19 8.80 11.38 -11.25
N LEU A 20 8.40 11.81 -12.44
CA LEU A 20 8.89 13.04 -13.08
C LEU A 20 8.48 14.30 -12.30
N SER A 21 7.25 14.37 -11.81
CA SER A 21 6.79 15.50 -10.98
C SER A 21 7.55 15.58 -9.66
N SER A 22 7.84 14.41 -9.05
CA SER A 22 8.63 14.31 -7.81
C SER A 22 10.06 14.81 -7.99
N ILE A 23 10.72 14.40 -9.08
CA ILE A 23 12.09 14.85 -9.37
C ILE A 23 12.13 16.35 -9.62
N THR A 24 11.13 16.89 -10.32
CA THR A 24 11.07 18.33 -10.63
C THR A 24 10.94 19.16 -9.35
N TYR A 25 10.12 18.73 -8.38
CA TYR A 25 10.01 19.40 -7.08
C TYR A 25 11.30 19.30 -6.24
N ALA A 26 12.14 18.29 -6.48
CA ALA A 26 13.43 18.12 -5.82
C ALA A 26 14.58 18.92 -6.47
N GLN A 27 14.34 19.65 -7.57
CA GLN A 27 15.35 20.47 -8.26
C GLN A 27 15.53 21.85 -7.62
N ASP A 28 16.16 21.91 -6.45
CA ASP A 28 16.64 23.16 -5.87
C ASP A 28 17.99 22.92 -5.16
N SER A 29 18.87 23.92 -5.16
CA SER A 29 20.34 23.83 -4.99
C SER A 29 20.84 23.88 -3.55
N ASN A 30 19.96 24.06 -2.56
CA ASN A 30 20.38 24.15 -1.15
C ASN A 30 20.54 22.77 -0.51
N THR A 31 21.75 22.53 -0.01
CA THR A 31 22.25 21.24 0.51
C THR A 31 22.36 21.31 2.03
N GLU A 32 21.26 21.54 2.75
CA GLU A 32 21.29 21.44 4.21
C GLU A 32 21.09 19.98 4.65
N THR A 33 22.09 19.46 5.34
CA THR A 33 22.28 18.04 5.72
C THR A 33 21.66 17.68 7.05
N THR A 34 20.93 18.60 7.70
CA THR A 34 20.27 18.33 8.99
C THR A 34 18.98 17.55 8.76
N THR A 35 18.91 16.34 9.33
CA THR A 35 17.72 15.46 9.31
C THR A 35 16.61 15.95 10.24
N VAL A 36 16.24 17.23 10.14
CA VAL A 36 15.01 17.70 10.78
C VAL A 36 13.86 17.10 9.98
N ARG A 37 12.96 16.41 10.70
CA ARG A 37 11.71 15.85 10.18
C ARG A 37 10.59 16.59 10.87
N ASP A 38 9.81 17.35 10.12
CA ASP A 38 8.72 18.14 10.65
C ASP A 38 7.63 18.28 9.59
N GLY A 39 6.38 18.39 10.02
CA GLY A 39 5.24 18.58 9.13
C GLY A 39 4.56 17.30 8.64
N PHE A 40 3.88 17.42 7.50
CA PHE A 40 3.02 16.38 6.93
C PHE A 40 3.83 15.36 6.14
N ILE A 41 3.42 14.10 6.24
CA ILE A 41 3.91 13.00 5.42
C ILE A 41 2.88 12.74 4.32
N PHE A 42 3.32 12.73 3.08
CA PHE A 42 2.58 12.15 1.97
C PHE A 42 3.47 11.14 1.26
N GLU A 43 3.00 9.90 1.13
CA GLU A 43 3.76 8.87 0.46
C GLU A 43 2.87 8.01 -0.44
N PHE A 44 3.37 7.71 -1.63
CA PHE A 44 2.85 6.63 -2.46
C PHE A 44 3.94 5.60 -2.73
N VAL A 45 3.53 4.35 -2.85
CA VAL A 45 4.43 3.22 -3.02
C VAL A 45 4.04 2.48 -4.28
N ALA A 46 5.06 2.13 -5.07
CA ALA A 46 4.92 1.25 -6.22
C ALA A 46 5.82 0.03 -6.03
N GLY A 47 5.30 -1.16 -6.29
CA GLY A 47 6.05 -2.38 -6.05
C GLY A 47 5.34 -3.65 -6.49
N GLY A 48 5.89 -4.77 -6.04
CA GLY A 48 5.32 -6.10 -6.21
C GLY A 48 5.04 -6.73 -4.86
N GLY A 49 4.10 -7.65 -4.82
CA GLY A 49 3.78 -8.38 -3.62
C GLY A 49 3.34 -9.80 -3.90
N ILE A 50 3.03 -10.48 -2.81
CA ILE A 50 2.30 -11.74 -2.83
C ILE A 50 1.09 -11.62 -1.93
N ILE A 51 0.01 -12.27 -2.32
CA ILE A 51 -1.20 -12.42 -1.52
C ILE A 51 -1.56 -13.90 -1.38
N SER A 52 -2.00 -14.27 -0.19
CA SER A 52 -2.68 -15.53 0.09
C SER A 52 -4.01 -15.21 0.76
N VAL A 53 -5.07 -15.90 0.34
CA VAL A 53 -6.43 -15.69 0.82
C VAL A 53 -7.07 -17.05 1.09
N GLU A 54 -7.75 -17.17 2.22
CA GLU A 54 -8.43 -18.40 2.66
C GLU A 54 -9.79 -18.07 3.27
N ASP A 55 -10.84 -18.79 2.85
CA ASP A 55 -12.16 -18.73 3.49
C ASP A 55 -12.33 -19.86 4.50
N ASN A 56 -12.96 -19.56 5.65
CA ASN A 56 -13.18 -20.54 6.72
C ASN A 56 -14.10 -21.72 6.33
N ALA A 57 -14.82 -21.59 5.21
CA ALA A 57 -15.59 -22.68 4.61
C ALA A 57 -14.69 -23.78 4.00
N GLY A 58 -13.37 -23.67 4.15
CA GLY A 58 -12.38 -24.62 3.62
C GLY A 58 -12.09 -24.44 2.13
N ILE A 59 -12.58 -23.34 1.54
CA ILE A 59 -12.28 -22.99 0.15
C ILE A 59 -11.04 -22.11 0.18
N GLN A 60 -9.89 -22.72 -0.06
CA GLN A 60 -8.70 -21.95 -0.34
C GLN A 60 -8.93 -21.22 -1.68
N THR A 61 -8.98 -19.89 -1.63
CA THR A 61 -9.13 -19.05 -2.82
C THR A 61 -7.97 -19.31 -3.80
N PHE A 62 -6.80 -19.66 -3.26
CA PHE A 62 -5.63 -20.10 -4.03
C PHE A 62 -4.87 -21.24 -3.34
N ASP A 63 -4.55 -22.29 -4.10
CA ASP A 63 -3.63 -23.37 -3.65
C ASP A 63 -2.18 -22.88 -3.45
N LYS A 64 -1.84 -21.71 -4.03
CA LYS A 64 -0.51 -21.08 -3.97
C LYS A 64 -0.65 -19.55 -3.93
N ALA A 65 0.25 -18.88 -3.21
CA ALA A 65 0.30 -17.41 -3.17
C ALA A 65 0.38 -16.80 -4.58
N GLN A 66 -0.40 -15.76 -4.83
CA GLN A 66 -0.47 -15.06 -6.12
C GLN A 66 0.42 -13.84 -6.12
N GLY A 67 1.11 -13.59 -7.24
CA GLY A 67 1.87 -12.35 -7.43
C GLY A 67 0.92 -11.17 -7.61
N THR A 68 1.18 -10.07 -6.92
CA THR A 68 0.38 -8.85 -6.97
C THR A 68 1.19 -7.66 -7.45
N PHE A 69 0.50 -6.70 -8.06
CA PHE A 69 1.04 -5.37 -8.28
C PHE A 69 0.54 -4.44 -7.18
N VAL A 70 1.48 -3.78 -6.50
CA VAL A 70 1.20 -2.87 -5.39
C VAL A 70 1.15 -1.46 -5.96
N PHE A 71 -0.05 -1.00 -6.34
CA PHE A 71 -0.30 0.41 -6.67
C PHE A 71 -1.80 0.72 -6.80
N PRO A 72 -2.30 1.82 -6.20
CA PRO A 72 -1.59 2.71 -5.29
C PRO A 72 -1.61 2.18 -3.84
N ASP A 73 -0.46 2.16 -3.19
CA ASP A 73 -0.37 2.04 -1.72
C ASP A 73 -0.01 3.42 -1.17
N LEU A 74 -0.92 4.00 -0.39
CA LEU A 74 -0.82 5.40 0.06
C LEU A 74 -0.60 5.47 1.56
N LYS A 75 0.15 6.46 1.99
CA LYS A 75 0.35 6.79 3.40
C LYS A 75 0.32 8.30 3.59
N PHE A 76 -0.49 8.74 4.54
CA PHE A 76 -0.60 10.13 4.96
C PHE A 76 -0.23 10.22 6.43
N GLY A 77 0.35 11.32 6.89
CA GLY A 77 0.66 11.46 8.31
C GLY A 77 1.16 12.83 8.70
N TYR A 78 1.58 12.92 9.96
CA TYR A 78 2.16 14.12 10.53
C TYR A 78 3.23 13.74 11.56
N MET A 79 4.37 14.43 11.54
CA MET A 79 5.43 14.24 12.52
C MET A 79 5.00 14.80 13.88
N LEU A 80 5.00 13.96 14.90
CA LEU A 80 4.78 14.36 16.29
C LEU A 80 6.08 14.88 16.93
N ASN A 81 7.22 14.40 16.46
CA ASN A 81 8.57 14.86 16.80
C ASN A 81 9.55 14.41 15.70
N ASP A 82 10.86 14.58 15.89
CA ASP A 82 11.91 14.25 14.92
C ASP A 82 12.02 12.76 14.55
N ARG A 83 11.38 11.86 15.32
CA ARG A 83 11.45 10.40 15.15
C ARG A 83 10.12 9.68 15.13
N LEU A 84 9.00 10.33 15.43
CA LEU A 84 7.69 9.69 15.56
C LEU A 84 6.67 10.44 14.72
N ALA A 85 5.91 9.70 13.93
CA ALA A 85 4.76 10.22 13.20
C ALA A 85 3.51 9.39 13.49
N ILE A 86 2.37 10.07 13.47
CA ILE A 86 1.06 9.42 13.34
C ILE A 86 0.69 9.38 11.86
N THR A 87 0.19 8.24 11.40
CA THR A 87 -0.09 8.02 9.98
C THR A 87 -1.43 7.30 9.78
N ALA A 88 -1.97 7.42 8.57
CA ALA A 88 -3.06 6.61 8.04
C ALA A 88 -2.57 5.96 6.75
N SER A 89 -2.60 4.63 6.71
CA SER A 89 -2.15 3.84 5.57
C SER A 89 -3.31 3.19 4.85
N LEU A 90 -3.23 3.23 3.52
CA LEU A 90 -4.18 2.64 2.60
C LEU A 90 -3.46 1.59 1.75
N PRO A 91 -3.06 0.45 2.34
CA PRO A 91 -2.50 -0.64 1.56
C PRO A 91 -3.58 -1.23 0.64
N GLY A 92 -3.18 -1.62 -0.56
CA GLY A 92 -4.07 -2.25 -1.53
C GLY A 92 -3.29 -3.17 -2.46
N ASN A 93 -3.82 -4.37 -2.67
CA ASN A 93 -3.33 -5.32 -3.66
C ASN A 93 -4.48 -5.71 -4.59
N ILE A 94 -4.19 -5.68 -5.88
CA ILE A 94 -5.08 -6.21 -6.91
C ILE A 94 -4.63 -7.64 -7.21
N TYR A 95 -5.58 -8.57 -7.20
CA TYR A 95 -5.35 -9.98 -7.49
C TYR A 95 -6.50 -10.55 -8.34
N GLU A 96 -6.22 -11.58 -9.12
CA GLU A 96 -7.20 -12.22 -10.00
C GLU A 96 -7.78 -13.45 -9.29
N PHE A 97 -9.12 -13.55 -9.22
CA PHE A 97 -9.84 -14.71 -8.69
C PHE A 97 -11.01 -15.07 -9.62
N GLN A 98 -11.03 -16.31 -10.11
CA GLN A 98 -12.08 -16.82 -11.02
C GLN A 98 -12.35 -15.88 -12.22
N ASP A 99 -11.28 -15.48 -12.91
CA ASP A 99 -11.31 -14.54 -14.06
C ASP A 99 -11.84 -13.12 -13.74
N ASN A 100 -11.95 -12.76 -12.45
CA ASN A 100 -12.33 -11.43 -11.99
C ASN A 100 -11.20 -10.76 -11.18
N ASP A 101 -11.02 -9.45 -11.38
CA ASP A 101 -10.09 -8.64 -10.59
C ASP A 101 -10.72 -8.28 -9.24
N ARG A 102 -10.10 -8.71 -8.14
CA ARG A 102 -10.48 -8.36 -6.76
C ARG A 102 -9.43 -7.48 -6.10
N HIS A 103 -9.86 -6.75 -5.09
CA HIS A 103 -9.02 -5.88 -4.29
C HIS A 103 -9.12 -6.24 -2.81
N PHE A 104 -7.97 -6.54 -2.19
CA PHE A 104 -7.88 -6.61 -0.74
C PHE A 104 -6.98 -5.48 -0.25
N GLY A 105 -7.50 -4.68 0.65
CA GLY A 105 -6.79 -3.54 1.21
C GLY A 105 -7.31 -3.15 2.58
N GLY A 106 -7.09 -1.91 2.97
CA GLY A 106 -7.59 -1.42 4.25
C GLY A 106 -7.39 0.06 4.48
N PHE A 107 -7.95 0.54 5.58
CA PHE A 107 -7.65 1.83 6.17
C PHE A 107 -7.06 1.60 7.56
N ILE A 108 -5.77 1.88 7.72
CA ILE A 108 -5.00 1.47 8.89
C ILE A 108 -4.34 2.69 9.53
N PRO A 109 -4.99 3.30 10.55
CA PRO A 109 -4.33 4.22 11.46
C PRO A 109 -3.10 3.56 12.09
N SER A 110 -1.98 4.27 12.10
CA SER A 110 -0.67 3.69 12.34
C SER A 110 0.28 4.68 13.01
N LEU A 111 1.39 4.15 13.53
CA LEU A 111 2.52 4.92 14.01
C LEU A 111 3.77 4.55 13.20
N GLN A 112 4.57 5.54 12.84
CA GLN A 112 5.89 5.34 12.22
C GLN A 112 6.97 5.89 13.15
N TYR A 113 7.99 5.07 13.42
CA TYR A 113 9.12 5.43 14.26
C TYR A 113 10.45 5.25 13.51
N TRP A 114 11.29 6.28 13.50
CA TRP A 114 12.65 6.24 12.97
C TRP A 114 13.62 5.71 14.03
N VAL A 115 13.98 4.43 13.88
CA VAL A 115 14.94 3.74 14.75
C VAL A 115 16.36 4.30 14.55
N LYS A 116 16.69 4.71 13.32
CA LYS A 116 17.92 5.40 12.94
C LYS A 116 17.59 6.52 11.95
N ASP A 117 18.57 7.36 11.65
CA ASP A 117 18.43 8.51 10.76
C ASP A 117 17.92 8.19 9.35
N ARG A 118 17.92 6.93 8.91
CA ARG A 118 17.38 6.50 7.61
C ARG A 118 16.51 5.25 7.69
N TRP A 119 16.36 4.65 8.87
CA TRP A 119 15.64 3.40 9.05
C TRP A 119 14.43 3.63 9.94
N TRP A 120 13.26 3.29 9.43
CA TRP A 120 12.01 3.40 10.16
C TRP A 120 11.29 2.05 10.22
N ILE A 121 10.51 1.89 11.29
CA ILE A 121 9.51 0.85 11.48
C ILE A 121 8.15 1.51 11.56
N HIS A 122 7.11 0.81 11.13
CA HIS A 122 5.77 1.37 11.06
C HIS A 122 4.72 0.27 11.16
N GLY A 123 3.66 0.51 11.90
CA GLY A 123 2.60 -0.47 12.08
C GLY A 123 1.33 0.14 12.65
N GLY A 124 0.25 -0.62 12.54
CA GLY A 124 -1.07 -0.16 12.93
C GLY A 124 -2.12 -1.26 12.90
N ILE A 125 -3.30 -0.91 13.37
CA ILE A 125 -4.49 -1.77 13.44
C ILE A 125 -5.66 -0.95 12.92
N GLY A 126 -6.47 -1.53 12.04
CA GLY A 126 -7.56 -0.82 11.39
C GLY A 126 -8.52 -1.71 10.64
N LEU A 127 -9.14 -1.13 9.62
CA LEU A 127 -10.20 -1.76 8.85
C LEU A 127 -9.61 -2.57 7.69
N ALA A 128 -9.96 -3.85 7.60
CA ALA A 128 -9.78 -4.65 6.38
C ALA A 128 -10.94 -4.37 5.41
N ILE A 129 -10.63 -4.27 4.13
CA ILE A 129 -11.60 -4.05 3.06
C ILE A 129 -11.33 -5.07 1.95
N ASP A 130 -12.26 -6.01 1.77
CA ASP A 130 -12.32 -6.89 0.61
C ASP A 130 -13.45 -6.40 -0.30
N SER A 131 -13.07 -5.90 -1.47
CA SER A 131 -13.99 -5.29 -2.43
C SER A 131 -13.71 -5.76 -3.86
N PRO A 132 -14.70 -5.65 -4.76
CA PRO A 132 -14.45 -5.73 -6.19
C PRO A 132 -13.42 -4.69 -6.63
N ALA A 133 -12.66 -4.96 -7.69
CA ALA A 133 -11.83 -3.92 -8.28
C ALA A 133 -12.72 -2.77 -8.78
N LEU A 134 -12.40 -1.53 -8.40
CA LEU A 134 -13.20 -0.32 -8.67
C LEU A 134 -13.52 -0.08 -10.17
N TYR A 135 -12.88 -0.79 -11.09
CA TYR A 135 -13.01 -0.64 -12.54
C TYR A 135 -13.85 -1.75 -13.22
N ASP A 136 -14.25 -2.79 -12.48
CA ASP A 136 -15.04 -3.92 -12.98
C ASP A 136 -16.42 -4.02 -12.33
N ILE A 137 -17.01 -2.86 -12.01
CA ILE A 137 -18.42 -2.78 -11.62
C ILE A 137 -19.25 -2.88 -12.91
N LYS A 138 -19.33 -4.08 -13.49
CA LYS A 138 -20.39 -4.41 -14.44
C LYS A 138 -21.65 -4.67 -13.64
N ASN A 139 -22.71 -3.95 -13.96
CA ASN A 139 -24.06 -4.08 -13.40
C ASN A 139 -24.35 -5.52 -12.91
N ASN A 140 -24.42 -5.66 -11.58
CA ASN A 140 -25.20 -6.71 -10.90
C ASN A 140 -24.62 -8.15 -10.84
N VAL A 141 -23.28 -8.35 -10.81
CA VAL A 141 -22.71 -9.72 -10.70
C VAL A 141 -21.67 -9.94 -9.59
N ASN A 142 -21.16 -8.90 -8.90
CA ASN A 142 -20.21 -9.12 -7.79
C ASN A 142 -20.04 -7.85 -6.94
N ASP A 143 -21.07 -7.42 -6.19
CA ASP A 143 -21.10 -6.11 -5.49
C ASP A 143 -20.81 -6.21 -3.98
N ASP A 144 -20.27 -7.33 -3.50
CA ASP A 144 -20.13 -7.56 -2.06
C ASP A 144 -18.89 -6.86 -1.49
N TRP A 145 -19.15 -5.80 -0.72
CA TRP A 145 -18.15 -5.11 0.08
C TRP A 145 -18.09 -5.76 1.47
N ASN A 146 -16.95 -6.37 1.76
CA ASN A 146 -16.72 -7.06 3.01
C ASN A 146 -15.71 -6.30 3.85
N PHE A 147 -16.04 -6.13 5.13
CA PHE A 147 -15.24 -5.36 6.07
C PHE A 147 -14.81 -6.23 7.24
N GLY A 148 -13.71 -5.85 7.88
CA GLY A 148 -13.31 -6.44 9.14
C GLY A 148 -12.05 -5.81 9.71
N CYS A 149 -11.18 -6.61 10.32
CA CYS A 149 -10.01 -6.10 11.04
C CYS A 149 -8.72 -6.41 10.27
N ALA A 150 -7.81 -5.44 10.21
CA ALA A 150 -6.47 -5.61 9.66
C ALA A 150 -5.40 -5.14 10.65
N VAL A 151 -4.28 -5.85 10.66
CA VAL A 151 -3.04 -5.43 11.31
C VAL A 151 -1.95 -5.31 10.26
N MET A 152 -1.06 -4.33 10.45
CA MET A 152 0.02 -4.05 9.52
C MET A 152 1.33 -3.85 10.28
N ALA A 153 2.40 -4.40 9.71
CA ALA A 153 3.77 -4.09 10.09
C ALA A 153 4.60 -3.83 8.83
N SER A 154 5.51 -2.86 8.91
CA SER A 154 6.35 -2.47 7.80
C SER A 154 7.66 -1.87 8.30
N THR A 155 8.66 -1.95 7.45
CA THR A 155 9.97 -1.34 7.68
C THR A 155 10.48 -0.76 6.38
N GLY A 156 11.24 0.32 6.45
CA GLY A 156 11.83 0.91 5.26
C GLY A 156 13.11 1.65 5.53
N TYR A 157 13.91 1.78 4.48
CA TYR A 157 15.19 2.45 4.50
C TYR A 157 15.21 3.58 3.47
N GLU A 158 15.51 4.80 3.93
CA GLU A 158 15.66 6.00 3.12
C GLU A 158 16.97 5.92 2.32
N VAL A 159 16.86 5.62 1.03
CA VAL A 159 18.03 5.49 0.14
C VAL A 159 18.47 6.84 -0.42
N TYR A 160 17.53 7.78 -0.53
CA TYR A 160 17.79 9.12 -1.03
C TYR A 160 16.94 10.13 -0.27
N LYS A 161 17.54 11.25 0.13
CA LYS A 161 16.83 12.39 0.73
C LYS A 161 17.37 13.67 0.12
N LYS A 162 16.47 14.53 -0.34
CA LYS A 162 16.80 15.88 -0.79
C LYS A 162 15.66 16.83 -0.42
N LYS A 163 15.96 17.81 0.43
CA LYS A 163 14.96 18.71 1.01
C LYS A 163 13.81 17.90 1.63
N ASN A 164 12.59 18.16 1.16
CA ASN A 164 11.37 17.55 1.65
C ASN A 164 11.01 16.27 0.89
N PHE A 165 11.88 15.78 0.01
CA PHE A 165 11.63 14.55 -0.75
C PHE A 165 12.55 13.43 -0.30
N VAL A 166 11.97 12.24 -0.10
CA VAL A 166 12.66 11.02 0.32
C VAL A 166 12.24 9.87 -0.59
N LEU A 167 13.23 9.16 -1.12
CA LEU A 167 13.04 7.86 -1.74
C LEU A 167 13.41 6.79 -0.71
N ASN A 168 12.52 5.82 -0.52
CA ASN A 168 12.77 4.70 0.37
C ASN A 168 12.55 3.36 -0.35
N VAL A 169 13.21 2.32 0.16
CA VAL A 169 12.87 0.93 -0.14
C VAL A 169 12.21 0.37 1.10
N GLN A 170 11.05 -0.24 0.93
CA GLN A 170 10.25 -0.72 2.06
C GLN A 170 9.64 -2.10 1.82
N SER A 171 9.42 -2.81 2.91
CA SER A 171 8.61 -4.02 2.96
C SER A 171 7.43 -3.84 3.89
N LYS A 172 6.31 -4.48 3.56
CA LYS A 172 5.05 -4.37 4.30
C LYS A 172 4.37 -5.72 4.37
N LEU A 173 3.97 -6.10 5.58
CA LEU A 173 3.13 -7.25 5.88
C LEU A 173 1.77 -6.74 6.36
N VAL A 174 0.69 -7.23 5.78
CA VAL A 174 -0.68 -6.99 6.23
C VAL A 174 -1.35 -8.32 6.47
N LEU A 175 -1.98 -8.46 7.63
CA LEU A 175 -2.88 -9.57 7.95
C LEU A 175 -4.26 -8.98 8.12
N GLY A 176 -5.24 -9.48 7.38
CA GLY A 176 -6.61 -8.98 7.41
C GLY A 176 -7.62 -10.10 7.49
N ARG A 177 -8.72 -9.84 8.21
CA ARG A 177 -9.93 -10.65 8.20
C ARG A 177 -11.10 -9.80 7.75
N ALA A 178 -11.82 -10.23 6.72
CA ALA A 178 -13.10 -9.65 6.32
C ALA A 178 -14.24 -10.60 6.70
N SER A 179 -15.32 -10.07 7.26
CA SER A 179 -16.54 -10.83 7.54
C SER A 179 -17.34 -11.02 6.25
N LEU A 180 -17.83 -12.24 6.04
CA LEU A 180 -18.69 -12.63 4.91
C LEU A 180 -20.09 -13.00 5.44
N ASP A 181 -21.03 -13.26 4.53
CA ASP A 181 -22.36 -13.73 4.88
C ASP A 181 -22.35 -15.06 5.65
N GLY A 182 -23.31 -15.22 6.58
CA GLY A 182 -23.54 -16.48 7.28
C GLY A 182 -22.44 -16.88 8.27
N ASP A 183 -21.87 -15.91 9.00
CA ASP A 183 -20.76 -16.09 9.96
C ASP A 183 -19.44 -16.59 9.34
N ALA A 184 -19.35 -16.61 8.01
CA ALA A 184 -18.10 -16.92 7.31
C ALA A 184 -17.12 -15.74 7.40
N HIS A 185 -15.83 -16.04 7.23
CA HIS A 185 -14.80 -15.00 7.15
C HIS A 185 -13.72 -15.37 6.15
N ARG A 186 -13.08 -14.32 5.64
CA ARG A 186 -11.95 -14.38 4.73
C ARG A 186 -10.71 -13.84 5.41
N ASP A 187 -9.69 -14.68 5.50
CA ASP A 187 -8.38 -14.29 5.98
C ASP A 187 -7.45 -14.03 4.80
N ALA A 188 -6.69 -12.94 4.87
CA ALA A 188 -5.72 -12.55 3.86
C ALA A 188 -4.37 -12.21 4.49
N VAL A 189 -3.31 -12.68 3.84
CA VAL A 189 -1.92 -12.35 4.15
C VAL A 189 -1.32 -11.69 2.93
N LEU A 190 -0.80 -10.48 3.10
CA LEU A 190 -0.18 -9.69 2.05
C LEU A 190 1.25 -9.36 2.43
N PHE A 191 2.20 -9.67 1.55
CA PHE A 191 3.59 -9.28 1.70
C PHE A 191 4.06 -8.50 0.47
N ASN A 192 4.44 -7.25 0.68
CA ASN A 192 4.77 -6.30 -0.38
C ASN A 192 6.22 -5.82 -0.23
N ILE A 193 6.90 -5.65 -1.36
CA ILE A 193 8.18 -4.93 -1.46
C ILE A 193 8.00 -3.81 -2.50
N GLY A 194 8.40 -2.60 -2.15
CA GLY A 194 8.21 -1.45 -3.03
C GLY A 194 9.18 -0.32 -2.78
N ILE A 195 9.12 0.63 -3.71
CA ILE A 195 9.81 1.90 -3.64
C ILE A 195 8.79 2.96 -3.21
N GLY A 196 9.07 3.64 -2.10
CA GLY A 196 8.24 4.69 -1.55
C GLY A 196 8.74 6.07 -1.97
N PHE A 197 7.81 6.90 -2.42
CA PHE A 197 8.00 8.30 -2.79
C PHE A 197 7.36 9.15 -1.72
N ASN A 198 8.18 9.73 -0.85
CA ASN A 198 7.72 10.38 0.36
C ASN A 198 8.05 11.88 0.34
N TRP A 199 7.05 12.70 0.66
CA TRP A 199 7.22 14.12 0.96
C TRP A 199 7.05 14.34 2.45
N LEU A 200 8.09 14.88 3.07
CA LEU A 200 8.24 15.17 4.48
C LEU A 200 8.92 16.54 4.65
#